data_AF-A0A5E5R3D2-F1
#
_entry.id   AF-A0A5E5R3D2-F1
#
_cell.length_a   1.000
_cell.length_b   1.000
_cell.length_c   1.000
_cell.angle_alpha   90.00
_cell.angle_beta   90.00
_cell.angle_gamma   90.00
#
_symmetry.space_group_name_H-M   'P 1'
#
loop_
_entity.id
_entity.type
_entity.pdbx_description
1 polymer ?
#
loop_
_entity_poly.entity_id
_entity_poly.type
_entity_poly.pdbx_seq_one_letter_code
_entity_poly.pdbx_strand_id
1 'polypeptide(L)'
;MSLGLSHQRTNNYVEDTRLEDQSTRITETQLGFNHGRRIGSGFVNLDLGWQQGIGALGAQGRGHPHAGDPNARYDKYSLTLSYLQPFQLWGERFSFDSLATGQRSEDVLFSPQRISLGGNSSVRGFRTRP
;
A
#
# COMPACT_ATOMS: atom_id res chain seq x y z
N MET A 1 -7.32 9.13 13.26
CA MET A 1 -6.81 9.80 12.04
C MET A 1 -5.31 10.01 12.20
N SER A 2 -4.57 9.92 11.12
CA SER A 2 -3.12 10.18 11.05
C SER A 2 -2.79 11.05 9.85
N LEU A 3 -1.71 11.82 9.99
CA LEU A 3 -1.12 12.71 8.98
C LEU A 3 0.38 12.39 8.91
N GLY A 4 0.97 12.37 7.72
CA GLY A 4 2.37 12.05 7.53
C GLY A 4 3.00 12.71 6.31
N LEU A 5 4.32 12.84 6.35
CA LEU A 5 5.17 13.25 5.23
C LEU A 5 6.27 12.20 5.07
N SER A 6 6.48 11.72 3.84
CA SER A 6 7.51 10.73 3.50
C SER A 6 8.42 11.28 2.42
N HIS A 7 9.71 10.94 2.49
CA HIS A 7 10.69 11.20 1.43
C HIS A 7 11.50 9.94 1.18
N GLN A 8 11.43 9.42 -0.04
CA GLN A 8 12.13 8.21 -0.45
C GLN A 8 13.08 8.52 -1.61
N ARG A 9 14.30 7.98 -1.52
CA ARG A 9 15.29 8.02 -2.60
C ARG A 9 15.77 6.60 -2.88
N THR A 10 15.57 6.15 -4.11
CA THR A 10 16.06 4.87 -4.62
C THR A 10 17.17 5.14 -5.62
N ASN A 11 18.31 4.46 -5.48
CA ASN A 11 19.39 4.52 -6.46
C ASN A 11 19.62 3.09 -6.97
N ASN A 12 19.47 2.90 -8.28
CA ASN A 12 19.70 1.61 -8.94
C ASN A 12 21.00 1.67 -9.74
N TYR A 13 21.78 0.59 -9.69
CA TYR A 13 23.08 0.47 -10.36
C TYR A 13 23.15 -0.84 -11.13
N VAL A 14 23.76 -0.80 -12.32
CA VAL A 14 24.21 -1.98 -13.08
C VAL A 14 25.68 -1.75 -13.41
N GLU A 15 26.53 -2.71 -13.04
CA GLU A 15 27.99 -2.60 -13.25
C GLU A 15 28.57 -1.26 -12.74
N ASP A 16 28.24 -0.90 -11.49
CA ASP A 16 28.60 0.36 -10.82
C ASP A 16 28.14 1.65 -11.53
N THR A 17 27.43 1.53 -12.65
CA THR A 17 26.83 2.65 -13.38
C THR A 17 25.41 2.88 -12.86
N ARG A 18 25.14 4.11 -12.42
CA ARG A 18 23.81 4.50 -11.94
C ARG A 18 22.82 4.55 -13.10
N LEU A 19 21.72 3.81 -12.98
CA LEU A 19 20.60 3.87 -13.90
C LEU A 19 19.71 5.06 -13.51
N GLU A 20 19.82 6.16 -14.25
CA GLU A 20 19.10 7.40 -13.95
C GLU A 20 17.57 7.21 -14.02
N ASP A 21 17.07 6.48 -15.02
CA ASP A 21 15.64 6.24 -15.23
C ASP A 21 15.00 5.35 -14.15
N GLN A 22 15.81 4.52 -13.48
CA GLN A 22 15.35 3.65 -12.39
C GLN A 22 15.61 4.25 -11.00
N SER A 23 16.37 5.34 -10.90
CA SER A 23 16.73 5.97 -9.62
C SER A 23 15.74 7.08 -9.26
N THR A 24 14.74 6.77 -8.43
CA THR A 24 13.63 7.70 -8.14
C THR A 24 13.87 8.52 -6.86
N ARG A 25 13.39 9.76 -6.85
CA ARG A 25 13.28 10.57 -5.63
C ARG A 25 11.85 11.09 -5.51
N ILE A 26 11.15 10.67 -4.46
CA ILE A 26 9.72 10.89 -4.29
C ILE A 26 9.46 11.45 -2.89
N THR A 27 8.72 12.56 -2.84
CA THR A 27 8.21 13.13 -1.60
C THR A 27 6.70 13.01 -1.61
N GLU A 28 6.10 12.59 -0.50
CA GLU A 28 4.68 12.25 -0.46
C GLU A 28 4.05 12.72 0.84
N THR A 29 2.81 13.20 0.75
CA THR A 29 1.95 13.41 1.91
C THR A 29 1.01 12.23 2.08
N GLN A 30 0.64 11.94 3.32
CA GLN A 30 -0.15 10.77 3.67
C GLN A 30 -1.23 11.15 4.68
N LEU A 31 -2.46 10.71 4.42
CA LEU A 31 -3.58 10.76 5.34
C LEU A 31 -4.08 9.36 5.61
N GLY A 32 -4.32 9.06 6.89
CA GLY A 32 -4.84 7.76 7.32
C GLY A 32 -6.06 7.90 8.22
N PHE A 33 -7.03 7.01 8.01
CA PHE A 33 -8.17 6.84 8.89
C PHE A 33 -8.32 5.37 9.23
N ASN A 34 -8.39 5.07 10.52
CA ASN A 34 -8.71 3.74 11.04
C ASN A 34 -9.95 3.84 11.91
N HIS A 35 -10.85 2.88 11.75
CA HIS A 35 -11.98 2.69 12.64
C HIS A 35 -12.22 1.21 12.90
N GLY A 36 -12.06 0.81 14.14
CA GLY A 36 -12.37 -0.53 14.63
C GLY A 36 -13.54 -0.50 15.59
N ARG A 37 -14.44 -1.49 15.49
CA ARG A 37 -15.51 -1.67 16.47
C ARG A 37 -15.89 -3.13 16.66
N ARG A 38 -16.42 -3.41 17.84
CA ARG A 38 -17.07 -4.68 18.16
C ARG A 38 -18.55 -4.63 17.77
N ILE A 39 -19.02 -5.66 17.10
CA ILE A 39 -20.44 -5.86 16.77
C ILE A 39 -20.83 -7.24 17.31
N GLY A 40 -21.58 -7.26 18.41
CA GLY A 40 -21.86 -8.50 19.14
C GLY A 40 -20.60 -9.18 19.65
N SER A 41 -20.38 -10.44 19.28
CA SER A 41 -19.15 -11.18 19.60
C SER A 41 -18.00 -10.92 18.62
N GLY A 42 -18.28 -10.33 17.45
CA GLY A 42 -17.32 -10.11 16.37
C GLY A 42 -16.64 -8.75 16.42
N PHE A 43 -15.55 -8.64 15.66
CA PHE A 43 -14.75 -7.43 15.50
C PHE A 43 -14.62 -7.08 14.02
N VAL A 44 -14.82 -5.80 13.70
CA VAL A 44 -14.68 -5.25 12.35
C VAL A 44 -13.68 -4.10 12.42
N ASN A 45 -12.67 -4.09 11.56
CA ASN A 45 -11.78 -2.95 11.38
C ASN A 45 -11.78 -2.47 9.93
N LEU A 46 -11.79 -1.16 9.77
CA LEU A 46 -11.67 -0.44 8.50
C LEU A 46 -10.45 0.47 8.56
N ASP A 47 -9.59 0.36 7.56
CA ASP A 47 -8.44 1.23 7.33
C ASP A 47 -8.56 1.87 5.95
N LEU A 48 -8.51 3.20 5.92
CA LEU A 48 -8.47 4.00 4.71
C LEU A 48 -7.17 4.80 4.70
N GLY A 49 -6.57 4.90 3.52
CA GLY A 49 -5.37 5.69 3.31
C GLY A 49 -5.46 6.48 2.01
N TRP A 50 -4.93 7.69 2.03
CA TRP A 50 -4.66 8.50 0.85
C TRP A 50 -3.20 8.94 0.88
N GLN A 51 -2.54 8.83 -0.25
CA GLN A 51 -1.16 9.26 -0.44
C GLN A 51 -1.07 10.09 -1.71
N GLN A 52 -0.41 11.24 -1.61
CA GLN A 52 -0.19 12.13 -2.74
C GLN A 52 1.28 12.46 -2.90
N GLY A 53 1.82 12.20 -4.10
CA GLY A 53 3.16 12.62 -4.48
C GLY A 53 3.25 14.14 -4.67
N ILE A 54 4.21 14.78 -4.01
CA ILE A 54 4.42 16.24 -4.04
C ILE A 54 5.82 16.59 -4.53
N GLY A 55 5.95 17.73 -5.23
CA GLY A 55 7.22 18.22 -5.78
C GLY A 55 8.17 18.87 -4.76
N ALA A 56 8.13 18.46 -3.49
CA ALA A 56 8.95 19.05 -2.42
C ALA A 56 10.28 18.30 -2.23
N LEU A 57 11.26 18.93 -1.57
CA LEU A 57 12.57 18.34 -1.23
C LEU A 57 13.39 17.84 -2.44
N GLY A 58 13.27 18.50 -3.59
CA GLY A 58 13.98 18.11 -4.81
C GLY A 58 13.49 16.79 -5.40
N ALA A 59 12.23 16.40 -5.12
CA ALA A 59 11.54 15.30 -5.79
C ALA A 59 11.59 15.50 -7.31
N GLN A 60 11.77 14.39 -8.04
CA GLN A 60 12.02 14.42 -9.48
C GLN A 60 10.85 15.09 -10.21
N GLY A 61 11.15 16.15 -10.98
CA GLY A 61 10.17 16.84 -11.81
C GLY A 61 9.79 16.01 -13.05
N ARG A 62 8.62 16.30 -13.63
CA ARG A 62 8.28 15.88 -15.01
C ARG A 62 9.35 16.49 -15.92
N GLY A 63 10.31 15.69 -16.37
CA GLY A 63 11.21 16.06 -17.45
C GLY A 63 10.41 16.14 -18.76
N HIS A 64 10.62 15.17 -19.64
CA HIS A 64 9.85 15.02 -20.89
C HIS A 64 9.09 13.68 -20.85
N PRO A 65 7.92 13.61 -20.17
CA PRO A 65 7.23 12.35 -19.98
C PRO A 65 6.58 11.86 -21.28
N HIS A 66 6.80 10.60 -21.63
CA HIS A 66 6.06 9.87 -22.65
C HIS A 66 4.77 9.29 -22.06
N ALA A 67 3.80 8.95 -22.91
CA ALA A 67 2.58 8.27 -22.47
C ALA A 67 2.94 6.90 -21.86
N GLY A 68 2.66 6.72 -20.56
CA GLY A 68 2.98 5.50 -19.81
C GLY A 68 4.05 5.65 -18.74
N ASP A 69 4.74 6.79 -18.65
CA ASP A 69 5.77 7.03 -17.65
C ASP A 69 5.18 7.21 -16.24
N PRO A 70 5.85 6.68 -15.18
CA PRO A 70 5.36 6.82 -13.81
C PRO A 70 5.33 8.29 -13.37
N ASN A 71 4.24 8.70 -12.73
CA ASN A 71 4.05 10.08 -12.30
C ASN A 71 4.46 10.24 -10.83
N ALA A 72 5.46 11.08 -10.55
CA ALA A 72 5.88 11.43 -9.19
C ALA A 72 4.83 12.29 -8.44
N ARG A 73 3.81 12.78 -9.16
CA ARG A 73 2.64 13.50 -8.63
C ARG A 73 1.39 12.63 -8.79
N TYR A 74 1.38 11.49 -8.13
CA TYR A 74 0.27 10.56 -8.18
C TYR A 74 -0.70 10.77 -7.01
N ASP A 75 -1.94 10.34 -7.19
CA ASP A 75 -2.91 10.15 -6.11
C ASP A 75 -3.20 8.66 -5.92
N LYS A 76 -2.97 8.16 -4.71
CA LYS A 76 -3.16 6.74 -4.36
C LYS A 76 -4.11 6.61 -3.18
N TYR A 77 -5.10 5.75 -3.35
CA TYR A 77 -6.07 5.39 -2.33
C TYR A 77 -5.90 3.94 -1.94
N SER A 78 -5.92 3.66 -0.64
CA SER A 78 -5.84 2.31 -0.08
C SER A 78 -7.00 2.04 0.85
N LEU A 79 -7.52 0.82 0.78
CA LEU A 79 -8.57 0.29 1.65
C LEU A 79 -8.11 -1.05 2.21
N THR A 80 -8.25 -1.24 3.52
CA THR A 80 -8.20 -2.55 4.16
C THR A 80 -9.42 -2.73 5.05
N LEU A 81 -10.08 -3.87 4.94
CA LEU A 81 -11.22 -4.26 5.75
C LEU A 81 -10.93 -5.63 6.36
N SER A 82 -11.09 -5.77 7.68
CA SER A 82 -10.97 -7.05 8.35
C SER A 82 -12.17 -7.34 9.24
N TYR A 83 -12.50 -8.63 9.34
CA TYR A 83 -13.62 -9.12 10.13
C TYR A 83 -13.25 -10.43 10.82
N LEU A 84 -13.49 -10.51 12.12
CA LEU A 84 -13.30 -11.70 12.94
C LEU A 84 -14.59 -11.98 13.70
N GLN A 85 -15.15 -13.17 13.54
CA GLN A 85 -16.39 -13.61 14.17
C GLN A 85 -16.19 -14.95 14.88
N PRO A 86 -16.06 -14.96 16.22
CA PRO A 86 -16.15 -16.18 16.99
C PRO A 86 -17.61 -16.62 17.13
N PHE A 87 -17.86 -17.92 17.00
CA PHE A 87 -19.18 -18.53 17.18
C PHE A 87 -19.06 -19.91 17.82
N GLN A 88 -20.16 -20.40 18.39
CA GLN A 88 -20.24 -21.77 18.92
C GLN A 88 -21.16 -22.60 18.04
N LEU A 89 -20.73 -23.81 17.70
CA LEU A 89 -21.52 -24.77 16.93
C LEU A 89 -21.30 -26.15 17.54
N TRP A 90 -22.39 -26.85 17.89
CA TRP A 90 -22.33 -28.19 18.51
C TRP A 90 -21.49 -28.29 19.79
N GLY A 91 -21.46 -27.22 20.61
CA GLY A 91 -20.68 -27.16 21.85
C GLY A 91 -19.20 -26.80 21.65
N GLU A 92 -18.73 -26.74 20.40
CA GLU A 92 -17.37 -26.37 20.04
C GLU A 92 -17.26 -24.89 19.68
N ARG A 93 -16.09 -24.28 19.94
CA ARG A 93 -15.81 -22.88 19.63
C ARG A 93 -15.07 -22.77 18.30
N PHE A 94 -15.64 -22.00 17.37
CA PHE A 94 -15.08 -21.71 16.05
C PHE A 94 -14.83 -20.21 15.88
N SER A 95 -13.97 -19.86 14.91
CA SER A 95 -13.81 -18.48 14.44
C SER A 95 -13.86 -18.42 12.92
N PHE A 96 -14.45 -17.34 12.41
CA PHE A 96 -14.39 -16.95 11.02
C PHE A 96 -13.59 -15.66 10.88
N ASP A 97 -12.58 -15.67 10.02
CA ASP A 97 -11.67 -14.56 9.79
C ASP A 97 -11.70 -14.18 8.31
N SER A 98 -11.84 -12.89 8.01
CA SER A 98 -11.84 -12.35 6.65
C SER A 98 -10.99 -11.08 6.58
N LEU A 99 -10.27 -10.93 5.46
CA LEU A 99 -9.43 -9.78 5.15
C LEU A 99 -9.62 -9.42 3.67
N ALA A 100 -9.91 -8.15 3.40
CA ALA A 100 -9.94 -7.59 2.06
C ALA A 100 -9.01 -6.37 2.01
N THR A 101 -8.20 -6.28 0.97
CA THR A 101 -7.32 -5.13 0.72
C THR A 101 -7.44 -4.70 -0.73
N GLY A 102 -7.42 -3.39 -0.97
CA GLY A 102 -7.49 -2.80 -2.29
C GLY A 102 -6.65 -1.52 -2.37
N GLN A 103 -6.08 -1.29 -3.54
CA GLN A 103 -5.40 -0.04 -3.88
C GLN A 103 -5.88 0.45 -5.24
N ARG A 104 -6.14 1.76 -5.34
CA ARG A 104 -6.45 2.43 -6.60
C ARG A 104 -5.53 3.63 -6.78
N SER A 105 -5.06 3.83 -8.00
CA SER A 105 -4.33 5.02 -8.43
C SER A 105 -4.79 5.37 -9.85
N GLU A 106 -4.97 6.65 -10.11
CA GLU A 106 -5.34 7.17 -11.43
C GLU A 106 -4.11 7.45 -12.30
N ASP A 107 -2.92 7.47 -11.67
CA ASP A 107 -1.62 7.56 -12.33
C ASP A 107 -0.86 6.22 -12.33
N VAL A 108 0.04 6.06 -13.30
CA VAL A 108 1.02 4.98 -13.31
C VAL A 108 1.97 5.18 -12.13
N LEU A 109 1.89 4.28 -11.14
CA LEU A 109 2.75 4.31 -9.96
C LEU A 109 4.13 3.71 -10.25
N PHE A 110 5.17 4.22 -9.60
CA PHE A 110 6.46 3.55 -9.55
C PHE A 110 6.33 2.20 -8.85
N SER A 111 7.12 1.20 -9.27
CA SER A 111 7.06 -0.17 -8.72
C SER A 111 7.05 -0.26 -7.19
N PRO A 112 7.81 0.55 -6.42
CA PRO A 112 7.79 0.51 -4.94
C PRO A 112 6.46 0.96 -4.30
N GLN A 113 5.60 1.67 -5.04
CA GLN A 113 4.34 2.22 -4.55
C GLN A 113 3.13 1.34 -4.91
N ARG A 114 3.34 0.33 -5.76
CA ARG A 114 2.33 -0.65 -6.12
C ARG A 114 2.17 -1.64 -4.97
N ILE A 115 0.93 -2.05 -4.71
CA ILE A 115 0.69 -3.17 -3.82
C ILE A 115 1.42 -4.40 -4.39
N SER A 116 2.28 -5.03 -3.59
CA SER A 116 2.87 -6.32 -3.94
C SER A 116 1.91 -7.41 -3.47
N LEU A 117 1.29 -8.13 -4.42
CA LEU A 117 0.51 -9.32 -4.12
C LEU A 117 1.48 -10.50 -3.98
N GLY A 118 1.94 -10.77 -2.75
CA GLY A 118 2.90 -11.84 -2.49
C GLY A 118 3.69 -11.59 -1.22
N GLY A 119 3.10 -11.88 -0.06
CA GLY A 119 3.74 -11.79 1.24
C GLY A 119 2.79 -12.29 2.33
N ASN A 120 3.34 -12.66 3.49
CA ASN A 120 2.61 -13.29 4.61
C ASN A 120 1.34 -12.54 5.10
N SER A 121 1.10 -11.32 4.64
CA SER A 121 -0.07 -10.49 4.94
C SER A 121 -1.18 -10.51 3.87
N SER A 122 -1.01 -11.19 2.73
CA SER A 122 -1.97 -11.15 1.62
C SER A 122 -2.80 -12.43 1.47
N VAL A 123 -2.22 -13.62 1.66
CA VAL A 123 -2.94 -14.91 1.63
C VAL A 123 -2.16 -15.92 2.49
N ARG A 124 -2.79 -16.50 3.52
CA ARG A 124 -2.24 -17.72 4.16
C ARG A 124 -2.37 -18.87 3.15
N GLY A 125 -1.27 -19.32 2.53
CA GLY A 125 -1.28 -20.50 1.66
C GLY A 125 -0.19 -20.61 0.58
N PHE A 126 0.43 -19.53 0.12
CA PHE A 126 1.50 -19.61 -0.87
C PHE A 126 2.87 -19.75 -0.19
N ARG A 127 3.38 -20.99 -0.09
CA ARG A 127 4.81 -21.26 0.06
C ARG A 127 5.38 -21.55 -1.32
N THR A 128 6.28 -20.70 -1.81
CA THR A 128 7.35 -21.17 -2.70
C THR A 128 8.35 -21.87 -1.78
N ARG A 129 8.49 -23.20 -1.92
CA ARG A 129 9.61 -23.90 -1.29
C ARG A 129 10.86 -23.76 -2.18
N PRO A 130 12.06 -23.68 -1.58
CA PRO A 130 13.32 -23.83 -2.30
C PRO A 130 13.47 -25.24 -2.87
#